data_AF-A0A8S0V572-F1
#
_entry.id   AF-A0A8S0V572-F1
#
_cell.length_a   1.000
_cell.length_b   1.000
_cell.length_c   1.000
_cell.angle_alpha   90.00
_cell.angle_beta   90.00
_cell.angle_gamma   90.00
#
_symmetry.space_group_name_H-M   'P 1'
#
loop_
_entity.id
_entity.type
_entity.pdbx_description
1 polymer ?
#
loop_
_entity_poly.entity_id
_entity_poly.type
_entity_poly.pdbx_seq_one_letter_code
_entity_poly.pdbx_strand_id
1 'polypeptide(L)'
;MAQLLSPVCADTLKFQNPVNSFCSRNIYSRVAKKSVKWSSYRGRRKNSGRIRVASQDSVSNRDIADDYYAVLGLLPDATPEQIKSAYYNCMKACHPDLSGNDPETTNFCMFINDVYEVLSDPVQRMVYDEIHGYALTAINPFSDDSSPKDHVFVDEFSCIGCKNCASVCPDVFGIEEDFGRARVYSQSGKSESVQQAVESCPVDCIHWTSAAQLSLLEDEMRRVERVNVRILIQCVISLFCLHFHD
;
A
#
# COMPACT_ATOMS: atom_id res chain seq x y z
N MET A 1 5.85 53.15 35.32
CA MET A 1 5.56 52.29 36.50
C MET A 1 4.36 51.43 36.10
N ALA A 2 4.34 50.12 35.85
CA ALA A 2 5.26 48.99 35.88
C ALA A 2 4.67 47.94 34.89
N GLN A 3 5.44 47.44 33.92
CA GLN A 3 5.87 46.04 33.76
C GLN A 3 5.11 44.94 34.53
N LEU A 4 4.73 43.87 33.80
CA LEU A 4 4.92 42.41 34.04
C LEU A 4 3.96 41.64 33.09
N LEU A 5 4.37 41.11 31.93
CA LEU A 5 5.09 39.83 31.65
C LEU A 5 4.36 38.52 32.04
N SER A 6 3.95 37.80 30.98
CA SER A 6 3.96 36.33 30.74
C SER A 6 2.98 35.42 31.55
N PRO A 7 2.72 34.14 31.16
CA PRO A 7 3.37 33.32 30.13
C PRO A 7 2.50 32.40 29.24
N VAL A 8 3.20 31.91 28.22
CA VAL A 8 3.01 30.69 27.43
C VAL A 8 2.86 29.45 28.31
N CYS A 9 1.95 28.53 27.96
CA CYS A 9 1.96 27.16 28.48
C CYS A 9 1.84 26.18 27.32
N ALA A 10 2.90 25.37 27.17
CA ALA A 10 3.02 24.25 26.28
C ALA A 10 2.33 22.98 26.83
N ASP A 11 2.25 22.00 25.94
CA ASP A 11 1.65 20.67 26.03
C ASP A 11 1.84 19.87 27.33
N THR A 12 0.86 19.01 27.61
CA THR A 12 1.17 17.62 28.02
C THR A 12 0.01 16.67 27.72
N LEU A 13 0.28 15.77 26.77
CA LEU A 13 -0.46 14.53 26.53
C LEU A 13 -0.48 13.66 27.79
N LYS A 14 -1.68 13.22 28.20
CA LYS A 14 -1.85 11.95 28.91
C LYS A 14 -3.05 11.21 28.32
N PHE A 15 -2.72 10.07 27.72
CA PHE A 15 -3.60 8.97 27.39
C PHE A 15 -4.48 8.60 28.58
N GLN A 16 -5.79 8.43 28.32
CA GLN A 16 -6.55 7.31 28.85
C GLN A 16 -7.80 7.12 28.01
N ASN A 17 -7.76 6.06 27.20
CA ASN A 17 -8.91 5.44 26.58
C ASN A 17 -9.62 4.60 27.65
N PRO A 18 -10.95 4.74 27.81
CA PRO A 18 -11.75 3.57 28.09
C PRO A 18 -12.92 3.43 27.12
N VAL A 19 -12.94 2.25 26.53
CA VAL A 19 -14.00 1.52 25.84
C VAL A 19 -15.46 1.82 26.22
N ASN A 20 -16.30 1.60 25.20
CA ASN A 20 -17.74 1.30 25.21
C ASN A 20 -18.72 2.41 25.62
N SER A 21 -19.47 2.91 24.63
CA SER A 21 -20.86 2.49 24.41
C SER A 21 -21.50 3.34 23.30
N PHE A 22 -22.16 2.65 22.37
CA PHE A 22 -23.26 3.09 21.49
C PHE A 22 -23.82 4.50 21.74
N CYS A 23 -23.86 5.34 20.71
CA CYS A 23 -25.05 5.52 19.86
C CYS A 23 -24.87 6.74 18.94
N SER A 24 -25.07 6.51 17.65
CA SER A 24 -25.71 7.40 16.69
C SER A 24 -25.43 8.91 16.79
N ARG A 25 -24.70 9.43 15.80
CA ARG A 25 -25.06 10.71 15.18
C ARG A 25 -24.57 10.77 13.74
N ASN A 26 -25.54 10.54 12.87
CA ASN A 26 -25.50 10.67 11.43
C ASN A 26 -25.32 12.17 11.09
N ILE A 27 -24.16 12.55 10.52
CA ILE A 27 -23.86 13.93 10.09
C ILE A 27 -23.46 13.90 8.60
N TYR A 28 -24.40 13.58 7.73
CA TYR A 28 -24.26 13.94 6.30
C TYR A 28 -25.60 14.44 5.79
N SER A 29 -25.85 15.74 6.01
CA SER A 29 -26.97 16.43 5.40
C SER A 29 -26.54 17.21 4.16
N ARG A 30 -27.21 16.87 3.05
CA ARG A 30 -27.63 17.74 1.94
C ARG A 30 -26.53 18.37 1.07
N VAL A 31 -26.29 17.73 -0.10
CA VAL A 31 -26.02 18.46 -1.34
C VAL A 31 -26.85 17.88 -2.49
N ALA A 32 -27.46 18.78 -3.24
CA ALA A 32 -28.45 18.53 -4.28
C ALA A 32 -27.85 17.91 -5.56
N LYS A 33 -28.61 16.97 -6.13
CA LYS A 33 -28.33 16.26 -7.39
C LYS A 33 -28.38 17.21 -8.60
N LYS A 34 -27.41 17.10 -9.50
CA LYS A 34 -27.60 17.44 -10.92
C LYS A 34 -27.24 16.24 -11.79
N SER A 35 -28.25 15.82 -12.55
CA SER A 35 -28.25 14.71 -13.49
C SER A 35 -27.48 15.05 -14.77
N VAL A 36 -26.60 14.14 -15.21
CA VAL A 36 -26.14 14.09 -16.59
C VAL A 36 -26.48 12.71 -17.15
N LYS A 37 -27.29 12.71 -18.21
CA LYS A 37 -27.63 11.55 -19.03
C LYS A 37 -26.51 11.36 -20.05
N TRP A 38 -26.03 10.14 -20.23
CA TRP A 38 -25.51 9.73 -21.52
C TRP A 38 -26.04 8.35 -21.90
N SER A 39 -26.57 8.30 -23.11
CA SER A 39 -27.25 7.16 -23.70
C SER A 39 -26.29 6.07 -24.16
N SER A 40 -26.77 4.86 -23.93
CA SER A 40 -26.55 3.59 -24.64
C SER A 40 -25.93 3.67 -26.04
N TYR A 41 -24.86 2.91 -26.22
CA TYR A 41 -24.62 2.18 -27.48
C TYR A 41 -24.34 0.71 -27.19
N ARG A 42 -25.16 -0.15 -27.82
CA ARG A 42 -25.06 -1.61 -27.83
C ARG A 42 -23.83 -2.05 -28.61
N GLY A 43 -23.04 -2.96 -28.03
CA GLY A 43 -22.01 -3.74 -28.70
C GLY A 43 -22.08 -5.21 -28.27
N ARG A 44 -21.90 -6.12 -29.22
CA ARG A 44 -22.42 -7.50 -29.24
C ARG A 44 -21.34 -8.52 -28.85
N ARG A 45 -21.75 -9.49 -28.01
CA ARG A 45 -21.12 -10.78 -27.63
C ARG A 45 -20.04 -11.35 -28.56
N LYS A 46 -18.93 -11.84 -27.97
CA LYS A 46 -18.29 -13.14 -28.27
C LYS A 46 -17.70 -13.77 -27.00
N ASN A 47 -17.67 -15.10 -27.02
CA ASN A 47 -17.43 -16.09 -25.98
C ASN A 47 -15.99 -16.62 -26.05
N SER A 48 -15.27 -16.69 -24.92
CA SER A 48 -14.32 -17.77 -24.57
C SER A 48 -13.47 -17.40 -23.35
N GLY A 49 -13.14 -18.41 -22.52
CA GLY A 49 -12.01 -18.33 -21.60
C GLY A 49 -12.37 -18.46 -20.12
N ARG A 50 -12.51 -19.70 -19.64
CA ARG A 50 -12.35 -20.04 -18.22
C ARG A 50 -10.98 -19.55 -17.75
N ILE A 51 -10.96 -18.61 -16.80
CA ILE A 51 -9.80 -18.34 -15.97
C ILE A 51 -10.18 -18.80 -14.57
N ARG A 52 -9.55 -19.90 -14.12
CA ARG A 52 -9.52 -20.28 -12.72
C ARG A 52 -8.30 -19.57 -12.14
N VAL A 53 -8.52 -18.63 -11.22
CA VAL A 53 -7.44 -18.19 -10.33
C VAL A 53 -7.72 -18.79 -8.97
N ALA A 54 -6.86 -19.74 -8.61
CA ALA A 54 -6.68 -20.11 -7.22
C ALA A 54 -5.85 -19.01 -6.57
N SER A 55 -6.35 -18.40 -5.51
CA SER A 55 -5.49 -18.00 -4.41
C SER A 55 -6.21 -18.38 -3.13
N GLN A 56 -5.67 -19.39 -2.44
CA GLN A 56 -5.91 -19.60 -1.03
C GLN A 56 -4.81 -18.82 -0.33
N ASP A 57 -5.03 -17.52 -0.13
CA ASP A 57 -4.26 -16.77 0.84
C ASP A 57 -5.00 -16.87 2.16
N SER A 58 -4.34 -17.46 3.15
CA SER A 58 -4.78 -17.55 4.53
C SER A 58 -4.75 -16.17 5.16
N VAL A 59 -5.71 -15.32 4.79
CA VAL A 59 -5.98 -14.04 5.42
C VAL A 59 -6.66 -14.34 6.76
N SER A 60 -6.19 -13.69 7.83
CA SER A 60 -6.73 -13.95 9.16
C SER A 60 -8.22 -13.57 9.19
N ASN A 61 -9.06 -14.33 9.89
CA ASN A 61 -10.51 -14.10 9.98
C ASN A 61 -10.88 -12.70 10.54
N ARG A 62 -9.90 -11.96 11.07
CA ARG A 62 -10.06 -10.60 11.60
C ARG A 62 -9.93 -9.55 10.49
N ASP A 63 -9.04 -9.75 9.52
CA ASP A 63 -8.85 -8.81 8.40
C ASP A 63 -9.99 -8.93 7.37
N ILE A 64 -10.61 -10.11 7.24
CA ILE A 64 -11.78 -10.34 6.36
C ILE A 64 -13.02 -9.58 6.87
N ALA A 65 -13.13 -9.37 8.19
CA ALA A 65 -14.25 -8.65 8.79
C ALA A 65 -14.21 -7.14 8.51
N ASP A 66 -13.04 -6.61 8.12
CA ASP A 66 -12.85 -5.19 7.84
C ASP A 66 -13.05 -4.87 6.34
N ASP A 67 -12.89 -5.86 5.45
CA ASP A 67 -13.05 -5.71 3.99
C ASP A 67 -14.50 -5.94 3.51
N TYR A 68 -15.25 -4.85 3.33
CA TYR A 68 -16.65 -4.84 2.92
C TYR A 68 -16.91 -5.52 1.57
N TYR A 69 -15.95 -5.42 0.64
CA TYR A 69 -16.03 -6.09 -0.66
C TYR A 69 -15.90 -7.61 -0.51
N ALA A 70 -15.01 -8.09 0.35
CA ALA A 70 -14.83 -9.52 0.61
C ALA A 70 -16.08 -10.15 1.23
N VAL A 71 -16.74 -9.42 2.14
CA VAL A 71 -18.01 -9.84 2.78
C VAL A 71 -19.13 -10.05 1.75
N LEU A 72 -19.21 -9.20 0.72
CA LEU A 72 -20.17 -9.34 -0.38
C LEU A 72 -19.68 -10.29 -1.50
N GLY A 73 -18.44 -10.77 -1.43
CA GLY A 73 -17.82 -11.59 -2.48
C GLY A 73 -17.60 -10.82 -3.78
N LEU A 74 -17.29 -9.52 -3.68
CA LEU A 74 -17.05 -8.61 -4.78
C LEU A 74 -15.61 -8.13 -4.80
N LEU A 75 -15.19 -7.60 -5.94
CA LEU A 75 -13.95 -6.86 -6.09
C LEU A 75 -14.21 -5.35 -5.93
N PRO A 76 -13.21 -4.54 -5.56
CA PRO A 76 -13.37 -3.09 -5.41
C PRO A 76 -13.77 -2.36 -6.70
N ASP A 77 -13.54 -2.98 -7.86
CA ASP A 77 -13.97 -2.51 -9.19
C ASP A 77 -15.47 -2.73 -9.47
N ALA A 78 -16.22 -3.35 -8.54
CA ALA A 78 -17.61 -3.70 -8.74
C ALA A 78 -18.50 -2.49 -9.02
N THR A 79 -19.35 -2.62 -10.04
CA THR A 79 -20.36 -1.62 -10.37
C THR A 79 -21.43 -1.52 -9.28
N PRO A 80 -22.11 -0.37 -9.11
CA PRO A 80 -23.18 -0.23 -8.12
C PRO A 80 -24.33 -1.22 -8.34
N GLU A 81 -24.55 -1.68 -9.58
CA GLU A 81 -25.54 -2.71 -9.90
C GLU A 81 -25.14 -4.08 -9.33
N GLN A 82 -23.85 -4.44 -9.44
CA GLN A 82 -23.30 -5.67 -8.86
C GLN A 82 -23.38 -5.65 -7.33
N ILE A 83 -23.03 -4.53 -6.69
CA ILE A 83 -23.14 -4.34 -5.23
C ILE A 83 -24.59 -4.56 -4.77
N LYS A 84 -25.54 -3.94 -5.46
CA LYS A 84 -26.96 -4.10 -5.17
C LYS A 84 -27.42 -5.55 -5.34
N SER A 85 -26.99 -6.24 -6.40
CA SER A 85 -27.35 -7.64 -6.62
C SER A 85 -26.76 -8.58 -5.56
N ALA A 86 -25.52 -8.37 -5.15
CA ALA A 86 -24.83 -9.17 -4.14
C ALA A 86 -25.49 -8.99 -2.77
N TYR A 87 -25.83 -7.75 -2.41
CA TYR A 87 -26.60 -7.44 -1.20
C TYR A 87 -27.93 -8.22 -1.14
N TYR A 88 -28.74 -8.20 -2.21
CA TYR A 88 -30.00 -8.95 -2.21
C TYR A 88 -29.80 -10.47 -2.13
N ASN A 89 -28.73 -10.99 -2.73
CA ASN A 89 -28.41 -12.41 -2.64
C ASN A 89 -28.00 -12.80 -1.21
N CYS A 90 -27.15 -12.01 -0.54
CA CYS A 90 -26.76 -12.23 0.85
C CYS A 90 -27.96 -12.09 1.79
N MET A 91 -28.78 -11.05 1.62
CA MET A 91 -29.96 -10.82 2.46
C MET A 91 -31.00 -11.95 2.33
N LYS A 92 -31.15 -12.54 1.15
CA LYS A 92 -32.03 -13.69 0.94
C LYS A 92 -31.56 -14.94 1.68
N ALA A 93 -30.24 -15.12 1.83
CA ALA A 93 -29.68 -16.25 2.57
C ALA A 93 -29.86 -16.11 4.09
N CYS A 94 -29.86 -14.87 4.59
CA CYS A 94 -29.88 -14.57 6.02
C CYS A 94 -31.25 -14.09 6.54
N HIS A 95 -32.29 -14.15 5.70
CA HIS A 95 -33.64 -13.74 6.09
C HIS A 95 -34.14 -14.59 7.28
N PRO A 96 -34.73 -13.98 8.34
CA PRO A 96 -35.13 -14.69 9.56
C PRO A 96 -36.13 -15.85 9.31
N ASP A 97 -36.96 -15.74 8.27
CA ASP A 97 -37.89 -16.83 7.89
C ASP A 97 -37.18 -18.12 7.43
N LEU A 98 -35.92 -18.04 6.98
CA LEU A 98 -35.16 -19.17 6.46
C LEU A 98 -34.07 -19.66 7.44
N SER A 99 -33.69 -18.83 8.40
CA SER A 99 -32.48 -19.01 9.23
C SER A 99 -32.77 -19.32 10.71
N GLY A 100 -34.01 -19.67 11.06
CA GLY A 100 -34.28 -20.38 12.32
C GLY A 100 -33.95 -19.61 13.61
N ASN A 101 -34.05 -18.27 13.62
CA ASN A 101 -33.78 -17.40 14.77
C ASN A 101 -32.37 -17.54 15.41
N ASP A 102 -31.38 -17.96 14.64
CA ASP A 102 -30.00 -17.97 15.13
C ASP A 102 -29.50 -16.52 15.34
N PRO A 103 -28.94 -16.19 16.53
CA PRO A 103 -28.43 -14.84 16.80
C PRO A 103 -27.29 -14.47 15.86
N GLU A 104 -26.47 -15.44 15.44
CA GLU A 104 -25.36 -15.25 14.50
C GLU A 104 -25.83 -14.81 13.12
N THR A 105 -26.91 -15.41 12.60
CA THR A 105 -27.46 -15.02 11.29
C THR A 105 -28.09 -13.63 11.32
N THR A 106 -28.67 -13.26 12.46
CA THR A 106 -29.20 -11.91 12.68
C THR A 106 -28.08 -10.87 12.71
N ASN A 107 -27.00 -11.13 13.45
CA ASN A 107 -25.83 -10.26 13.51
C ASN A 107 -25.19 -10.07 12.12
N PHE A 108 -25.06 -11.15 11.34
CA PHE A 108 -24.55 -11.07 9.97
C PHE A 108 -25.49 -10.27 9.05
N CYS A 109 -26.81 -10.44 9.19
CA CYS A 109 -27.81 -9.63 8.48
C CYS A 109 -27.66 -8.13 8.79
N MET A 110 -27.45 -7.78 10.06
CA MET A 110 -27.23 -6.39 10.48
C MET A 110 -25.96 -5.84 9.84
N PHE A 111 -24.87 -6.60 9.88
CA PHE A 111 -23.61 -6.21 9.27
C PHE A 111 -23.70 -6.01 7.75
N ILE A 112 -24.43 -6.87 7.03
CA ILE A 112 -24.65 -6.71 5.58
C ILE A 112 -25.41 -5.41 5.25
N ASN A 113 -26.30 -4.95 6.13
CA ASN A 113 -26.97 -3.66 5.96
C ASN A 113 -25.99 -2.49 6.12
N ASP A 114 -25.13 -2.53 7.13
CA ASP A 114 -24.11 -1.50 7.37
C ASP A 114 -23.13 -1.41 6.18
N VAL A 115 -22.69 -2.57 5.67
CA VAL A 115 -21.85 -2.68 4.47
C VAL A 115 -22.54 -2.04 3.26
N TYR A 116 -23.82 -2.35 3.05
CA TYR A 116 -24.57 -1.77 1.94
C TYR A 116 -24.81 -0.26 2.11
N GLU A 117 -25.01 0.25 3.32
CA GLU A 117 -25.14 1.68 3.58
C GLU A 117 -23.90 2.43 3.07
N VAL A 118 -22.70 1.98 3.46
CA VAL A 118 -21.43 2.59 3.07
C VAL A 118 -21.15 2.45 1.57
N LEU A 119 -21.35 1.25 0.99
CA LEU A 119 -21.03 1.00 -0.42
C LEU A 119 -22.09 1.54 -1.40
N SER A 120 -23.30 1.84 -0.94
CA SER A 120 -24.39 2.35 -1.78
C SER A 120 -24.28 3.84 -2.10
N ASP A 121 -23.74 4.66 -1.18
CA ASP A 121 -23.50 6.08 -1.41
C ASP A 121 -22.14 6.26 -2.10
N PRO A 122 -22.07 6.87 -3.30
CA PRO A 122 -20.80 7.09 -3.99
C PRO A 122 -19.78 7.91 -3.17
N VAL A 123 -20.23 8.82 -2.30
CA VAL A 123 -19.32 9.63 -1.48
C VAL A 123 -18.72 8.79 -0.36
N GLN A 124 -19.55 8.01 0.34
CA GLN A 124 -19.08 7.15 1.42
C GLN A 124 -18.20 6.02 0.88
N ARG A 125 -18.57 5.44 -0.27
CA ARG A 125 -17.73 4.47 -0.99
C ARG A 125 -16.37 5.05 -1.35
N MET A 126 -16.32 6.27 -1.88
CA MET A 126 -15.04 6.91 -2.22
C MET A 126 -14.15 7.11 -0.99
N VAL A 127 -14.70 7.55 0.13
CA VAL A 127 -13.94 7.69 1.39
C VAL A 127 -13.49 6.33 1.92
N TYR A 128 -14.35 5.31 1.86
CA TYR A 128 -13.99 3.95 2.23
C TYR A 128 -12.84 3.42 1.36
N ASP A 129 -12.96 3.57 0.04
CA ASP A 129 -11.95 3.17 -0.93
C ASP A 129 -10.63 3.93 -0.72
N GLU A 130 -10.67 5.21 -0.32
CA GLU A 130 -9.48 6.00 0.00
C GLU A 130 -8.78 5.50 1.26
N ILE A 131 -9.53 5.27 2.34
CA ILE A 131 -8.99 4.80 3.62
C ILE A 131 -8.39 3.39 3.49
N HIS A 132 -9.01 2.51 2.70
CA HIS A 132 -8.59 1.11 2.52
C HIS A 132 -7.68 0.91 1.31
N GLY A 133 -7.29 1.97 0.59
CA GLY A 133 -6.35 1.90 -0.53
C GLY A 133 -6.92 1.28 -1.83
N TYR A 134 -8.24 1.15 -1.94
CA TYR A 134 -8.93 0.72 -3.16
C TYR A 134 -9.19 1.85 -4.16
N ALA A 135 -8.96 3.10 -3.76
CA ALA A 135 -9.17 4.24 -4.65
C ALA A 135 -8.27 4.11 -5.90
N LEU A 136 -8.89 4.12 -7.09
CA LEU A 136 -8.19 4.15 -8.38
C LEU A 136 -7.28 5.39 -8.55
N THR A 137 -7.45 6.40 -7.69
CA THR A 137 -6.62 7.62 -7.61
C THR A 137 -5.40 7.46 -6.72
N ALA A 138 -5.25 6.37 -5.97
CA ALA A 138 -3.96 5.98 -5.41
C ALA A 138 -3.07 5.56 -6.58
N ILE A 139 -2.54 6.56 -7.29
CA ILE A 139 -1.61 6.36 -8.39
C ILE A 139 -0.43 5.60 -7.80
N ASN A 140 -0.31 4.32 -8.15
CA ASN A 140 0.84 3.54 -7.76
C ASN A 140 2.08 4.24 -8.33
N PRO A 141 3.00 4.77 -7.50
CA PRO A 141 4.15 5.53 -7.99
C PRO A 141 5.03 4.72 -8.95
N PHE A 142 4.96 3.39 -8.91
CA PHE A 142 5.68 2.49 -9.82
C PHE A 142 4.98 2.30 -11.18
N SER A 143 3.68 2.57 -11.25
CA SER A 143 2.90 2.48 -12.51
C SER A 143 2.76 3.84 -13.22
N ASP A 144 3.19 4.93 -12.58
CA ASP A 144 3.11 6.27 -13.12
C ASP A 144 4.43 6.72 -13.75
N ASP A 145 4.41 6.90 -15.08
CA ASP A 145 5.52 7.46 -15.84
C ASP A 145 5.35 8.98 -16.07
N SER A 146 4.33 9.60 -15.46
CA SER A 146 4.09 11.05 -15.59
C SER A 146 5.10 11.88 -14.79
N SER A 147 5.65 11.32 -13.71
CA SER A 147 6.62 11.98 -12.84
C SER A 147 8.05 11.82 -13.36
N PRO A 148 8.89 12.87 -13.31
CA PRO A 148 10.27 12.78 -13.77
C PRO A 148 11.10 11.89 -12.82
N LYS A 149 11.97 11.06 -13.40
CA LYS A 149 12.86 10.13 -12.68
C LYS A 149 14.21 10.79 -12.43
N ASP A 150 14.19 11.87 -11.66
CA ASP A 150 15.36 12.72 -11.41
C ASP A 150 16.07 12.39 -10.10
N HIS A 151 15.67 11.32 -9.40
CA HIS A 151 16.31 10.88 -8.14
C HIS A 151 17.03 9.56 -8.37
N VAL A 152 18.11 9.34 -7.63
CA VAL A 152 18.88 8.11 -7.70
C VAL A 152 18.74 7.32 -6.42
N PHE A 153 18.62 6.01 -6.56
CA PHE A 153 18.45 5.06 -5.48
C PHE A 153 19.43 3.90 -5.64
N VAL A 154 19.99 3.40 -4.53
CA VAL A 154 20.86 2.23 -4.54
C VAL A 154 20.18 1.10 -3.78
N ASP A 155 19.97 -0.02 -4.46
CA ASP A 155 19.49 -1.25 -3.84
C ASP A 155 20.64 -1.91 -3.04
N GLU A 156 20.64 -1.69 -1.72
CA GLU A 156 21.62 -2.29 -0.80
C GLU A 156 21.62 -3.83 -0.85
N PHE A 157 20.51 -4.50 -1.20
CA PHE A 157 20.46 -5.96 -1.25
C PHE A 157 21.36 -6.50 -2.36
N SER A 158 21.18 -5.97 -3.57
CA SER A 158 21.96 -6.37 -4.74
C SER A 158 23.41 -5.86 -4.72
N CYS A 159 23.71 -4.83 -3.91
CA CYS A 159 24.88 -3.98 -4.12
C CYS A 159 26.32 -4.56 -4.08
N ILE A 160 26.71 -5.72 -3.58
CA ILE A 160 28.11 -6.24 -3.45
C ILE A 160 29.27 -5.35 -2.91
N GLY A 161 29.19 -4.01 -2.87
CA GLY A 161 30.22 -3.14 -2.31
C GLY A 161 31.45 -2.85 -3.18
N CYS A 162 31.32 -2.84 -4.52
CA CYS A 162 32.46 -2.66 -5.44
C CYS A 162 33.12 -1.27 -5.41
N LYS A 163 32.45 -0.25 -4.86
CA LYS A 163 32.91 1.15 -4.71
C LYS A 163 33.12 1.95 -5.99
N ASN A 164 32.73 1.44 -7.15
CA ASN A 164 32.83 2.17 -8.42
C ASN A 164 32.01 3.48 -8.38
N CYS A 165 30.75 3.41 -7.96
CA CYS A 165 29.88 4.59 -7.87
C CYS A 165 30.43 5.69 -6.95
N ALA A 166 30.94 5.32 -5.76
CA ALA A 166 31.54 6.26 -4.81
C ALA A 166 32.86 6.86 -5.33
N SER A 167 33.59 6.15 -6.20
CA SER A 167 34.82 6.67 -6.83
C SER A 167 34.49 7.64 -7.97
N VAL A 168 33.42 7.37 -8.73
CA VAL A 168 32.99 8.19 -9.87
C VAL A 168 32.27 9.46 -9.41
N CYS A 169 31.38 9.35 -8.41
CA CYS A 169 30.57 10.46 -7.93
C CYS A 169 30.47 10.45 -6.38
N PRO A 170 31.53 10.87 -5.67
CA PRO A 170 31.59 10.86 -4.21
C PRO A 170 30.63 11.85 -3.54
N ASP A 171 30.17 12.87 -4.27
CA ASP A 171 29.22 13.86 -3.76
C ASP A 171 27.81 13.27 -3.56
N VAL A 172 27.49 12.20 -4.30
CA VAL A 172 26.18 11.54 -4.31
C VAL A 172 26.24 10.20 -3.60
N PHE A 173 27.25 9.38 -3.95
CA PHE A 173 27.39 8.02 -3.44
C PHE A 173 28.49 7.91 -2.41
N GLY A 174 28.22 7.19 -1.34
CA GLY A 174 29.22 6.79 -0.36
C GLY A 174 29.06 5.31 0.01
N ILE A 175 30.03 4.78 0.74
CA ILE A 175 30.00 3.40 1.22
C ILE A 175 29.70 3.42 2.72
N GLU A 176 28.65 2.70 3.12
CA GLU A 176 28.37 2.43 4.52
C GLU A 176 29.42 1.46 5.06
N GLU A 177 30.12 1.86 6.12
CA GLU A 177 31.28 1.11 6.63
C GLU A 177 30.88 -0.20 7.30
N ASP A 178 29.73 -0.23 7.99
CA ASP A 178 29.26 -1.39 8.73
C ASP A 178 28.91 -2.58 7.83
N PHE A 179 28.25 -2.30 6.70
CA PHE A 179 27.75 -3.33 5.78
C PHE A 179 28.57 -3.46 4.49
N GLY A 180 29.44 -2.49 4.20
CA GLY A 180 30.20 -2.43 2.96
C GLY A 180 29.35 -2.21 1.71
N ARG A 181 28.16 -1.60 1.86
CA ARG A 181 27.21 -1.33 0.76
C ARG A 181 27.26 0.14 0.36
N ALA A 182 27.00 0.41 -0.91
CA ALA A 182 26.85 1.78 -1.38
C ALA A 182 25.49 2.35 -0.97
N ARG A 183 25.46 3.67 -0.73
CA ARG A 183 24.30 4.46 -0.39
C ARG A 183 24.33 5.80 -1.10
N VAL A 184 23.16 6.36 -1.32
CA VAL A 184 22.99 7.73 -1.80
C VAL A 184 22.86 8.64 -0.59
N TYR A 185 23.74 9.64 -0.46
CA TYR A 185 23.73 10.61 0.63
C TYR A 185 23.22 11.98 0.18
N SER A 186 23.31 12.26 -1.12
CA SER A 186 22.81 13.50 -1.71
C SER A 186 22.22 13.23 -3.08
N GLN A 187 21.12 13.91 -3.39
CA GLN A 187 20.52 13.93 -4.73
C GLN A 187 21.03 15.10 -5.58
N SER A 188 21.88 15.98 -5.03
CA SER A 188 22.32 17.22 -5.67
C SER A 188 23.52 17.08 -6.61
N GLY A 189 23.69 15.90 -7.23
CA GLY A 189 24.82 15.61 -8.12
C GLY A 189 24.66 16.16 -9.53
N LYS A 190 25.77 16.27 -10.26
CA LYS A 190 25.74 16.53 -11.70
C LYS A 190 25.18 15.29 -12.42
N SER A 191 24.19 15.47 -13.29
CA SER A 191 23.55 14.38 -14.02
C SER A 191 24.53 13.50 -14.80
N GLU A 192 25.60 14.08 -15.36
CA GLU A 192 26.64 13.34 -16.08
C GLU A 192 27.43 12.37 -15.18
N SER A 193 27.84 12.82 -14.00
CA SER A 193 28.63 12.03 -13.06
C SER A 193 27.78 10.95 -12.40
N VAL A 194 26.51 11.25 -12.12
CA VAL A 194 25.55 10.27 -11.60
C VAL A 194 25.29 9.18 -12.64
N GLN A 195 25.05 9.56 -13.90
CA GLN A 195 24.85 8.59 -14.99
C GLN A 195 26.07 7.68 -15.17
N GLN A 196 27.29 8.24 -15.15
CA GLN A 196 28.51 7.45 -15.21
C GLN A 196 28.64 6.49 -14.01
N ALA A 197 28.25 6.92 -12.82
CA ALA A 197 28.25 6.07 -11.63
C ALA A 197 27.25 4.92 -11.75
N VAL A 198 26.05 5.17 -12.30
CA VAL A 198 25.03 4.15 -12.59
C VAL A 198 25.59 3.09 -13.55
N GLU A 199 26.17 3.52 -14.66
CA GLU A 199 26.75 2.64 -15.69
C GLU A 199 27.99 1.87 -15.21
N SER A 200 28.67 2.38 -14.17
CA SER A 200 29.85 1.72 -13.60
C SER A 200 29.52 0.55 -12.65
N CYS A 201 28.24 0.32 -12.36
CA CYS A 201 27.80 -0.70 -11.42
C CYS A 201 27.85 -2.11 -12.04
N PRO A 202 28.64 -3.07 -11.50
CA PRO A 202 28.77 -4.41 -12.08
C PRO A 202 27.53 -5.31 -11.87
N VAL A 203 26.60 -4.89 -11.02
CA VAL A 203 25.39 -5.65 -10.63
C VAL A 203 24.11 -4.85 -10.86
N ASP A 204 24.21 -3.71 -11.55
CA ASP A 204 23.07 -2.84 -11.91
C ASP A 204 22.15 -2.45 -10.73
N CYS A 205 22.69 -2.35 -9.51
CA CYS A 205 21.91 -2.06 -8.30
C CYS A 205 21.57 -0.57 -8.10
N ILE A 206 21.75 0.28 -9.12
CA ILE A 206 21.54 1.73 -9.03
C ILE A 206 20.41 2.10 -9.99
N HIS A 207 19.38 2.78 -9.49
CA HIS A 207 18.15 3.03 -10.22
C HIS A 207 17.78 4.51 -10.21
N TRP A 208 17.34 5.01 -11.37
CA TRP A 208 16.63 6.27 -11.49
C TRP A 208 15.18 6.10 -11.06
N THR A 209 14.73 6.95 -10.16
CA THR A 209 13.44 6.88 -9.48
C THR A 209 12.82 8.27 -9.39
N SER A 210 11.49 8.32 -9.24
CA SER A 210 10.81 9.56 -8.86
C SER A 210 10.92 9.78 -7.35
N ALA A 211 10.68 11.02 -6.89
CA ALA A 211 10.71 11.35 -5.46
C ALA A 211 9.73 10.48 -4.62
N ALA A 212 8.56 10.17 -5.20
CA ALA A 212 7.56 9.32 -4.56
C ALA A 212 8.03 7.86 -4.45
N GLN A 213 8.64 7.33 -5.52
CA GLN A 213 9.24 5.99 -5.51
C GLN A 213 10.40 5.90 -4.51
N LEU A 214 11.30 6.88 -4.51
CA LEU A 214 12.43 6.91 -3.58
C LEU A 214 11.97 6.83 -2.12
N SER A 215 10.95 7.62 -1.76
CA SER A 215 10.41 7.64 -0.40
C SER A 215 9.90 6.26 0.04
N LEU A 216 9.22 5.53 -0.84
CA LEU A 216 8.73 4.18 -0.57
C LEU A 216 9.88 3.16 -0.49
N LEU A 217 10.83 3.24 -1.42
CA LEU A 217 11.97 2.33 -1.47
C LEU A 217 12.88 2.47 -0.24
N GLU A 218 13.22 3.69 0.16
CA GLU A 218 14.00 3.95 1.37
C GLU A 218 13.29 3.44 2.62
N ASP A 219 11.97 3.59 2.69
CA ASP A 219 11.16 3.14 3.82
C ASP A 219 11.13 1.60 3.91
N GLU A 220 11.01 0.92 2.76
CA GLU A 220 11.12 -0.53 2.69
C GLU A 220 12.52 -1.02 3.12
N MET A 221 13.57 -0.38 2.61
CA MET A 221 14.94 -0.69 3.01
C MET A 221 15.25 -0.45 4.48
N ARG A 222 14.50 0.43 5.16
CA ARG A 222 14.61 0.59 6.62
C ARG A 222 14.05 -0.62 7.38
N ARG A 223 13.03 -1.29 6.83
CA ARG A 223 12.34 -2.42 7.48
C ARG A 223 13.07 -3.75 7.31
N VAL A 224 13.80 -3.92 6.22
CA VAL A 224 14.47 -5.20 5.94
C VAL A 224 15.78 -5.31 6.74
N GLU A 225 15.96 -6.46 7.42
CA GLU A 225 17.19 -6.75 8.17
C GLU A 225 18.40 -6.85 7.24
N ARG A 226 19.48 -6.14 7.61
CA ARG A 226 20.70 -6.09 6.82
C ARG A 226 21.61 -7.27 7.18
N VAL A 227 21.95 -8.09 6.20
CA VAL A 227 22.99 -9.11 6.34
C VAL A 227 24.31 -8.55 5.82
N ASN A 228 25.35 -8.63 6.64
CA ASN A 228 26.70 -8.19 6.27
C ASN A 228 27.20 -8.93 5.03
N VAL A 229 27.67 -8.19 4.01
CA VAL A 229 28.28 -8.76 2.79
C VAL A 229 29.44 -9.69 3.13
N ARG A 230 30.19 -9.34 4.17
CA ARG A 230 31.31 -10.13 4.69
C ARG A 230 30.88 -11.51 5.18
N ILE A 231 29.67 -11.66 5.72
CA ILE A 231 29.12 -12.93 6.20
C ILE A 231 28.65 -13.79 5.02
N LEU A 232 27.99 -13.18 4.03
CA LEU A 232 27.56 -13.87 2.80
C LEU A 232 28.74 -14.45 2.00
N ILE A 233 29.81 -13.67 1.82
CA ILE A 233 31.01 -14.14 1.11
C ILE A 233 31.74 -15.23 1.93
N GLN A 234 31.84 -15.09 3.25
CA GLN A 234 32.47 -16.12 4.11
C GLN A 234 31.70 -17.45 4.09
N CYS A 235 30.36 -17.40 4.07
CA CYS A 235 29.52 -18.60 3.96
C CYS A 235 29.62 -19.27 2.59
N VAL A 236 29.61 -18.51 1.49
CA VAL A 236 29.73 -19.07 0.13
C VAL A 236 31.11 -19.71 -0.08
N ILE A 237 32.18 -19.08 0.40
CA ILE A 237 33.54 -19.66 0.34
C ILE A 237 33.63 -20.93 1.20
N SER A 238 33.03 -20.94 2.39
CA SER A 238 33.02 -22.13 3.27
C SER A 238 32.21 -23.30 2.68
N LEU A 239 31.12 -23.01 1.96
CA LEU A 239 30.32 -24.02 1.27
C LEU A 239 31.05 -24.56 0.02
N PHE A 240 31.76 -23.71 -0.72
CA PHE A 240 32.56 -24.12 -1.88
C PHE A 240 33.80 -24.95 -1.48
N CYS A 241 34.46 -24.59 -0.36
CA CYS A 241 35.57 -25.39 0.17
C CYS A 241 35.14 -26.77 0.68
N LEU A 242 33.90 -26.94 1.15
CA LEU A 242 33.38 -28.25 1.54
C LEU A 242 33.03 -29.16 0.35
N HIS A 243 32.88 -28.62 -0.87
CA HIS A 243 32.46 -29.38 -2.05
C HIS A 243 33.60 -29.71 -3.02
N PHE A 244 34.82 -29.26 -2.74
CA PHE A 244 36.01 -29.49 -3.58
C PHE A 244 37.08 -30.37 -2.92
N HIS A 245 36.72 -31.06 -1.83
CA HIS A 245 37.60 -31.96 -1.08
C HIS A 245 37.02 -33.37 -0.89
N ASP A 246 36.25 -33.85 -1.88
CA ASP A 246 35.90 -35.26 -2.11
C ASP A 246 36.23 -35.65 -3.57
#